data_AF-A0A199VTM8-F1
#
_entry.id   AF-A0A199VTM8-F1
#
_cell.length_a   1.000
_cell.length_b   1.000
_cell.length_c   1.000
_cell.angle_alpha   90.00
_cell.angle_beta   90.00
_cell.angle_gamma   90.00
#
_symmetry.space_group_name_H-M   'P 1'
#
loop_
_entity.id
_entity.type
_entity.pdbx_description
1 polymer ?
#
loop_
_entity_poly.entity_id
_entity_poly.type
_entity_poly.pdbx_seq_one_letter_code
_entity_poly.pdbx_strand_id
1 'polypeptide(L)'
;MLKYLSRVRVEYNALDPRKAACVELLAQCISRRAKESNPACQVELQRLAEAGAAPRVVVTYVNGVEEAIDAAATPAQAIRQQILDRGRLLETEQMFREAGEPWPVLIPHHELHQPFPGIKPKKAEEKIQ
;
A
#
# COMPACT_ATOMS: atom_id res chain seq x y z
N MET A 1 -1.15 3.01 -6.50
CA MET A 1 0.01 2.52 -5.71
C MET A 1 0.75 3.71 -5.13
N LEU A 2 1.33 4.58 -5.97
CA LEU A 2 2.11 5.73 -5.50
C LEU A 2 1.32 6.77 -4.68
N LYS A 3 -0.02 6.84 -4.78
CA LYS A 3 -0.83 7.76 -3.97
C LYS A 3 -0.62 7.66 -2.45
N TYR A 4 -0.15 6.51 -1.96
CA TYR A 4 0.10 6.28 -0.54
C TYR A 4 1.56 6.46 -0.11
N LEU A 5 2.45 6.70 -1.08
CA LEU A 5 3.89 6.63 -0.88
C LEU A 5 4.52 8.01 -1.05
N SER A 6 5.47 8.33 -0.19
CA SER A 6 6.38 9.47 -0.34
C SER A 6 7.65 9.05 -1.10
N ARG A 7 8.11 7.81 -0.93
CA ARG A 7 9.31 7.28 -1.58
C ARG A 7 9.20 5.78 -1.86
N VAL A 8 9.79 5.34 -2.97
CA VAL A 8 9.99 3.94 -3.34
C VAL A 8 11.44 3.76 -3.78
N ARG A 9 12.20 2.95 -3.05
CA ARG A 9 13.58 2.58 -3.37
C ARG A 9 13.64 1.09 -3.71
N VAL A 10 13.97 0.81 -4.94
CA VAL A 10 14.13 -0.57 -5.44
C VAL A 10 15.61 -0.92 -5.39
N GLU A 11 15.97 -1.98 -4.68
CA GLU A 11 17.35 -2.40 -4.51
C GLU A 11 17.58 -3.79 -5.09
N TYR A 12 18.48 -3.91 -6.06
CA TYR A 12 18.89 -5.21 -6.58
C TYR A 12 20.29 -5.15 -7.22
N ASN A 13 20.96 -6.29 -7.28
CA ASN A 13 22.15 -6.45 -8.12
C ASN A 13 21.71 -6.76 -9.57
N ALA A 14 22.31 -6.10 -10.55
CA ALA A 14 21.93 -6.25 -11.96
C ALA A 14 22.08 -7.69 -12.51
N LEU A 15 22.97 -8.48 -11.90
CA LEU A 15 23.24 -9.87 -12.26
C LEU A 15 22.42 -10.87 -11.43
N ASP A 16 21.67 -10.43 -10.42
CA ASP A 16 20.85 -11.34 -9.61
C ASP A 16 19.65 -11.86 -10.44
N PRO A 17 19.47 -13.18 -10.59
CA PRO A 17 18.37 -13.76 -11.35
C PRO A 17 16.98 -13.52 -10.71
N ARG A 18 16.94 -13.23 -9.40
CA ARG A 18 15.70 -13.01 -8.63
C ARG A 18 15.17 -11.58 -8.74
N LYS A 19 15.87 -10.67 -9.44
CA LYS A 19 15.49 -9.25 -9.56
C LYS A 19 14.19 -8.98 -10.32
N ALA A 20 13.57 -9.99 -10.94
CA ALA A 20 12.45 -9.80 -11.87
C ALA A 20 11.30 -8.97 -11.25
N ALA A 21 10.95 -9.27 -9.99
CA ALA A 21 9.91 -8.53 -9.28
C ALA A 21 10.28 -7.04 -9.07
N CYS A 22 11.53 -6.76 -8.70
CA CYS A 22 12.03 -5.39 -8.57
C CYS A 22 11.95 -4.61 -9.89
N VAL A 23 12.37 -5.22 -10.99
CA VAL A 23 12.36 -4.57 -12.32
C VAL A 23 10.93 -4.27 -12.76
N GLU A 24 10.02 -5.22 -12.59
CA GLU A 24 8.61 -5.03 -12.93
C GLU A 24 7.98 -3.93 -12.06
N LEU A 25 8.21 -3.96 -10.76
CA LEU A 25 7.67 -2.95 -9.85
C LEU A 25 8.22 -1.55 -10.16
N LEU A 26 9.52 -1.44 -10.44
CA LEU A 26 10.14 -0.18 -10.87
C LEU A 26 9.47 0.36 -12.14
N ALA A 27 9.23 -0.49 -13.14
CA ALA A 27 8.53 -0.11 -14.37
C ALA A 27 7.10 0.39 -14.10
N GLN A 28 6.39 -0.27 -13.18
CA GLN A 28 5.06 0.17 -12.75
C GLN A 28 5.10 1.55 -12.06
N CYS A 29 6.08 1.79 -11.18
CA CYS A 29 6.27 3.07 -10.48
C CYS A 29 6.60 4.22 -11.44
N ILE A 30 7.44 3.99 -12.45
CA ILE A 30 7.84 5.05 -13.38
C ILE A 30 6.83 5.32 -14.50
N SER A 31 5.79 4.48 -14.62
CA SER A 31 4.74 4.64 -15.63
C SER A 31 4.04 6.00 -15.52
N ARG A 32 3.60 6.56 -16.65
CA ARG A 32 2.93 7.88 -16.70
C ARG A 32 1.75 7.94 -15.73
N ARG A 33 0.87 6.94 -15.77
CA ARG A 33 -0.30 6.84 -14.90
C ARG A 33 0.06 6.81 -13.42
N ALA A 34 1.16 6.14 -13.06
CA ALA A 34 1.60 6.09 -11.67
C ALA A 34 2.10 7.46 -11.20
N LYS A 35 2.93 8.14 -12.01
CA LYS A 35 3.43 9.49 -11.69
C LYS A 35 2.31 10.53 -11.64
N GLU A 36 1.31 10.45 -12.52
CA GLU A 36 0.13 11.31 -12.47
C GLU A 36 -0.68 11.12 -11.18
N SER A 37 -0.68 9.91 -10.60
CA SER A 37 -1.39 9.66 -9.33
C SER A 37 -0.71 10.28 -8.10
N ASN A 38 0.61 10.47 -8.15
CA ASN A 38 1.37 11.17 -7.12
C ASN A 38 2.71 11.66 -7.69
N PRO A 39 2.80 12.91 -8.17
CA PRO A 39 4.03 13.45 -8.75
C PRO A 39 5.10 13.75 -7.70
N ALA A 40 4.76 13.83 -6.42
CA ALA A 40 5.69 14.08 -5.33
C ALA A 40 6.43 12.83 -4.85
N CYS A 41 5.95 11.63 -5.21
CA CYS A 41 6.59 10.38 -4.81
C CYS A 41 7.96 10.22 -5.48
N GLN A 42 8.99 10.04 -4.66
CA GLN A 42 10.35 9.78 -5.15
C GLN A 42 10.48 8.30 -5.53
N VAL A 43 11.04 8.02 -6.71
CA VAL A 43 11.28 6.64 -7.18
C VAL A 43 12.76 6.50 -7.50
N GLU A 44 13.41 5.56 -6.81
CA GLU A 44 14.87 5.37 -6.87
C GLU A 44 15.23 3.92 -7.16
N LEU A 45 16.34 3.75 -7.87
CA LEU A 45 16.99 2.47 -8.08
C LEU A 45 18.36 2.50 -7.38
N GLN A 46 18.56 1.59 -6.43
CA GLN A 46 19.84 1.37 -5.76
C GLN A 46 20.45 0.06 -6.23
N ARG A 47 21.63 0.12 -6.86
CA ARG A 47 22.34 -1.08 -7.30
C ARG A 47 23.11 -1.67 -6.14
N LEU A 48 22.85 -2.93 -5.80
CA LEU A 48 23.58 -3.64 -4.76
C LEU A 48 24.92 -4.12 -5.32
N ALA A 49 26.02 -3.80 -4.63
CA ALA A 49 27.37 -4.20 -5.03
C ALA A 49 27.70 -5.64 -4.62
N GLU A 50 27.12 -6.12 -3.51
CA GLU A 50 27.34 -7.47 -3.01
C GLU A 50 26.55 -8.50 -3.84
N ALA A 51 27.22 -9.56 -4.28
CA ALA A 51 26.63 -10.59 -5.16
C ALA A 51 25.60 -11.49 -4.46
N GLY A 52 25.59 -11.54 -3.12
CA GLY A 52 24.68 -12.37 -2.33
C GLY A 52 23.44 -11.64 -1.79
N ALA A 53 23.42 -10.30 -1.85
CA ALA A 53 22.36 -9.51 -1.25
C ALA A 53 21.03 -9.71 -1.98
N ALA A 54 19.99 -10.08 -1.23
CA ALA A 54 18.66 -10.32 -1.77
C ALA A 54 18.04 -9.02 -2.32
N PRO A 55 17.35 -9.09 -3.48
CA PRO A 55 16.60 -7.95 -4.00
C PRO A 55 15.47 -7.56 -3.04
N ARG A 56 15.30 -6.26 -2.82
CA ARG A 56 14.29 -5.72 -1.90
C ARG A 56 13.67 -4.44 -2.43
N VAL A 57 12.47 -4.17 -1.96
CA VAL A 57 11.76 -2.92 -2.23
C VAL A 57 11.52 -2.24 -0.90
N VAL A 58 12.09 -1.06 -0.74
CA VAL A 58 11.86 -0.21 0.43
C VAL A 58 10.84 0.84 0.04
N VAL A 59 9.72 0.90 0.76
CA VAL A 59 8.66 1.88 0.56
C VAL A 59 8.55 2.77 1.79
N THR A 60 8.39 4.06 1.56
CA THR A 60 8.08 5.03 2.59
C THR A 60 6.68 5.58 2.30
N TYR A 61 5.77 5.42 3.24
CA TYR A 61 4.40 5.91 3.14
C TYR A 61 4.35 7.42 3.41
N VAL A 62 3.25 8.07 3.03
CA VAL A 62 3.04 9.53 3.23
C VAL A 62 3.06 9.95 4.69
N ASN A 63 2.75 9.04 5.61
CA ASN A 63 2.81 9.27 7.06
C ASN A 63 4.22 9.06 7.65
N GLY A 64 5.23 8.76 6.82
CA GLY A 64 6.61 8.53 7.25
C GLY A 64 6.94 7.11 7.67
N VAL A 65 5.98 6.18 7.70
CA VAL A 65 6.27 4.75 7.95
C VAL A 65 7.11 4.20 6.81
N GLU A 66 8.22 3.53 7.14
CA GLU A 66 9.08 2.84 6.18
C GLU A 66 8.94 1.33 6.34
N GLU A 67 8.91 0.61 5.21
CA GLU A 67 8.76 -0.84 5.16
C GLU A 67 9.69 -1.42 4.08
N ALA A 68 10.43 -2.47 4.44
CA ALA A 68 11.28 -3.20 3.51
C ALA A 68 10.64 -4.55 3.17
N ILE A 69 10.39 -4.77 1.88
CA ILE A 69 9.72 -5.96 1.36
C ILE A 69 10.75 -6.81 0.61
N ASP A 70 10.83 -8.10 0.96
CA ASP A 70 11.62 -9.07 0.20
C ASP A 70 11.02 -9.25 -1.20
N ALA A 71 11.83 -9.00 -2.22
CA ALA A 71 11.46 -9.16 -3.61
C ALA A 71 12.14 -10.36 -4.27
N ALA A 72 12.86 -11.18 -3.49
CA ALA A 72 13.58 -12.34 -3.98
C ALA A 72 12.63 -13.54 -4.21
N ALA A 73 11.68 -13.71 -3.30
CA ALA A 73 10.69 -14.78 -3.35
C ALA A 73 9.25 -14.27 -3.59
N THR A 74 9.04 -12.96 -3.58
CA THR A 74 7.71 -12.36 -3.69
C THR A 74 7.46 -11.80 -5.10
N PRO A 75 6.39 -12.20 -5.80
CA PRO A 75 6.03 -11.62 -7.09
C PRO A 75 5.69 -10.12 -7.00
N ALA A 76 6.03 -9.35 -8.03
CA ALA A 76 5.78 -7.90 -8.07
C ALA A 76 4.31 -7.52 -7.81
N GLN A 77 3.36 -8.29 -8.36
CA GLN A 77 1.94 -8.05 -8.15
C GLN A 77 1.51 -8.27 -6.68
N ALA A 78 2.12 -9.23 -5.97
CA ALA A 78 1.87 -9.45 -4.55
C ALA A 78 2.46 -8.32 -3.70
N ILE A 79 3.69 -7.87 -4.00
CA ILE A 79 4.30 -6.69 -3.37
C ILE A 79 3.42 -5.46 -3.57
N ARG A 80 2.96 -5.23 -4.80
CA ARG A 80 2.04 -4.13 -5.12
C ARG A 80 0.75 -4.20 -4.30
N GLN A 81 0.15 -5.38 -4.16
CA GLN A 81 -1.07 -5.55 -3.38
C GLN A 81 -0.81 -5.25 -1.89
N GLN A 82 0.29 -5.77 -1.34
CA GLN A 82 0.70 -5.49 0.04
C GLN A 82 0.84 -3.97 0.30
N ILE A 83 1.50 -3.25 -0.60
CA ILE A 83 1.64 -1.79 -0.53
C ILE A 83 0.26 -1.08 -0.57
N LEU A 84 -0.66 -1.55 -1.41
CA LEU A 84 -1.99 -0.97 -1.53
C LEU A 84 -2.84 -1.21 -0.27
N ASP A 85 -2.84 -2.43 0.26
CA ASP A 85 -3.55 -2.77 1.49
C ASP A 85 -3.00 -2.00 2.68
N ARG A 86 -1.67 -1.96 2.83
CA ARG A 86 -1.02 -1.19 3.89
C ARG A 86 -1.32 0.30 3.77
N GLY A 87 -1.25 0.85 2.55
CA GLY A 87 -1.59 2.25 2.29
C GLY A 87 -3.03 2.61 2.66
N ARG A 88 -4.00 1.73 2.36
CA ARG A 88 -5.41 1.93 2.78
C ARG A 88 -5.58 1.90 4.29
N LEU A 89 -4.89 1.00 4.98
CA LEU A 89 -4.93 0.94 6.45
C LEU A 89 -4.40 2.22 7.08
N LEU A 90 -3.27 2.74 6.57
CA LEU A 90 -2.68 3.98 7.06
C LEU A 90 -3.54 5.21 6.73
N GLU A 91 -4.16 5.26 5.55
CA GLU A 91 -5.13 6.29 5.17
C GLU A 91 -6.35 6.26 6.11
N THR A 92 -6.86 5.07 6.45
CA THR A 92 -8.00 4.91 7.36
C THR A 92 -7.62 5.31 8.80
N GLU A 93 -6.46 4.86 9.30
CA GLU A 93 -5.94 5.30 10.60
C GLU A 93 -5.88 6.84 10.68
N GLN A 94 -5.40 7.48 9.61
CA GLN A 94 -5.30 8.93 9.56
C GLN A 94 -6.67 9.62 9.63
N MET A 95 -7.67 9.09 8.90
CA MET A 95 -9.05 9.60 8.97
C MET A 95 -9.64 9.51 10.39
N PHE A 96 -9.43 8.38 11.09
CA PHE A 96 -9.88 8.23 12.47
C PHE A 96 -9.17 9.23 13.40
N ARG A 97 -7.86 9.38 13.25
CA ARG A 97 -7.07 10.34 14.02
C ARG A 97 -7.53 11.79 13.79
N GLU A 98 -7.85 12.16 12.55
CA GLU A 98 -8.37 13.51 12.21
C GLU A 98 -9.77 13.75 12.79
N ALA A 99 -10.60 12.71 12.89
CA ALA A 99 -11.90 12.78 13.54
C ALA A 99 -11.81 12.79 15.09
N GLY A 100 -10.63 12.56 15.67
CA GLY A 100 -10.44 12.41 17.11
C GLY A 100 -10.93 11.07 17.66
N GLU A 101 -11.18 10.10 16.78
CA GLU A 101 -11.67 8.76 17.12
C GLU A 101 -10.50 7.78 17.34
N PRO A 102 -10.67 6.76 18.20
CA PRO A 102 -9.64 5.76 18.44
C PRO A 102 -9.44 4.83 17.24
N TRP A 103 -8.20 4.44 16.99
CA TRP A 103 -7.82 3.44 15.99
C TRP A 103 -6.82 2.43 16.59
N PRO A 104 -6.94 1.13 16.33
CA PRO A 104 -8.03 0.47 15.59
C PRO A 104 -9.35 0.51 16.37
N VAL A 105 -10.47 0.41 15.66
CA VAL A 105 -11.79 0.30 16.29
C VAL A 105 -11.86 -1.01 17.06
N LEU A 106 -11.97 -0.92 18.39
CA LEU A 106 -12.15 -2.06 19.26
C LEU A 106 -13.65 -2.26 19.50
N ILE A 107 -14.19 -3.37 19.00
CA ILE A 107 -15.58 -3.75 19.28
C ILE A 107 -15.62 -4.42 20.65
N PRO A 108 -16.37 -3.88 21.63
CA PRO A 108 -16.50 -4.51 22.94
C PRO A 108 -17.10 -5.92 22.86
N HIS A 109 -16.61 -6.84 23.70
CA HIS A 109 -17.06 -8.25 23.70
C HIS A 109 -18.58 -8.42 23.85
N HIS A 110 -19.24 -7.55 24.61
CA HIS A 110 -20.69 -7.63 24.81
C HIS A 110 -21.49 -7.24 23.57
N GLU A 111 -20.93 -6.41 22.67
CA GLU A 111 -21.56 -6.02 21.40
C GLU A 111 -21.48 -7.14 20.35
N LEU A 112 -20.45 -7.99 20.41
CA LEU A 112 -20.29 -9.13 19.49
C LEU A 112 -21.43 -10.15 19.58
N HIS A 113 -22.10 -10.23 20.72
CA HIS A 113 -23.22 -11.15 20.98
C HIS A 113 -24.60 -10.49 20.85
N GLN A 114 -24.65 -9.19 20.55
CA GLN A 114 -25.95 -8.52 20.36
C GLN A 114 -26.57 -8.96 19.02
N PRO A 115 -27.86 -9.34 19.01
CA PRO A 115 -28.56 -9.62 17.76
C PRO A 115 -28.69 -8.32 16.97
N PHE A 116 -28.09 -8.27 15.78
CA PHE A 116 -28.20 -7.11 14.89
C PHE A 116 -29.57 -7.12 14.19
N PRO A 117 -30.48 -6.18 14.47
CA PRO A 117 -31.73 -6.06 13.72
C PRO A 117 -31.34 -5.58 12.32
N GLY A 118 -31.39 -6.49 11.34
CA GLY A 118 -31.01 -6.19 9.95
C GLY A 118 -31.59 -4.87 9.44
N ILE A 119 -30.78 -4.13 8.68
CA ILE A 119 -31.18 -2.83 8.14
C ILE A 119 -32.30 -3.09 7.11
N LYS A 120 -33.52 -2.62 7.39
CA LYS A 120 -34.60 -2.63 6.39
C LYS A 120 -34.17 -1.80 5.18
N PRO A 121 -34.27 -2.30 3.94
CA PRO A 121 -33.89 -1.53 2.77
C PRO A 121 -34.76 -0.26 2.69
N LYS A 122 -34.13 0.93 2.77
CA LYS A 122 -34.81 2.18 2.44
C LYS A 122 -35.07 2.16 0.94
N LYS A 123 -36.34 2.07 0.56
CA LYS A 123 -36.82 2.25 -0.82
C LYS A 123 -36.38 3.65 -1.27
N ALA A 124 -35.45 3.74 -2.22
CA ALA A 124 -35.09 5.02 -2.82
C ALA A 124 -36.32 5.58 -3.53
N GLU A 125 -36.78 6.77 -3.12
CA GLU A 125 -37.79 7.50 -3.87
C GLU A 125 -37.16 7.95 -5.19
N GLU A 126 -37.55 7.32 -6.29
CA GLU A 126 -37.29 7.81 -7.65
C GLU A 126 -37.91 9.20 -7.77
N LYS A 127 -37.07 10.24 -7.84
CA LYS A 127 -37.49 11.55 -8.33
C LYS A 127 -37.74 11.41 -9.83
N ILE A 128 -39.02 11.34 -10.20
CA ILE A 128 -39.48 11.48 -11.57
C ILE A 128 -39.14 12.91 -12.02
N GLN A 129 -38.47 12.99 -13.17
CA GLN A 129 -37.97 14.20 -13.81
C GLN A 129 -39.06 14.96 -14.54
#